data_AF-A0A972NWM5-F1
#
_entry.id   AF-A0A972NWM5-F1
#
_cell.length_a   1.000
_cell.length_b   1.000
_cell.length_c   1.000
_cell.angle_alpha   90.00
_cell.angle_beta   90.00
_cell.angle_gamma   90.00
#
_symmetry.space_group_name_H-M   'P 1'
#
loop_
_entity.id
_entity.type
_entity.pdbx_description
1 polymer ?
#
loop_
_entity_poly.entity_id
_entity_poly.type
_entity_poly.pdbx_seq_one_letter_code
_entity_poly.pdbx_strand_id
1 'polypeptide(L)' 'MTDAASRYAQVLADLAKAGLRVVVIESRDEELVTVKTTRGIHVFTVGRELALEVGLLKRPPATPKQ' A
#
# COMPACT_ATOMS: atom_id res chain seq x y z
N MET A 1 11.12 -14.04 -12.65
CA MET A 1 9.69 -13.67 -12.51
C MET A 1 9.65 -12.44 -11.64
N THR A 2 9.04 -11.34 -12.09
CA THR A 2 8.99 -10.10 -11.31
C THR A 2 7.95 -10.26 -10.21
N ASP A 3 8.39 -10.16 -8.96
CA ASP A 3 7.52 -10.28 -7.79
C ASP A 3 6.40 -9.23 -7.82
N ALA A 4 5.22 -9.58 -7.31
CA ALA A 4 4.06 -8.70 -7.30
C ALA A 4 4.35 -7.39 -6.55
N ALA A 5 5.13 -7.49 -5.46
CA ALA A 5 5.59 -6.34 -4.69
C ALA A 5 6.29 -5.29 -5.56
N SER A 6 7.24 -5.73 -6.41
CA SER A 6 7.99 -4.83 -7.29
C SER A 6 7.10 -4.10 -8.30
N ARG A 7 6.04 -4.77 -8.79
CA ARG A 7 5.07 -4.15 -9.72
C ARG A 7 4.25 -3.06 -9.03
N TYR A 8 3.78 -3.29 -7.81
CA TYR A 8 3.05 -2.27 -7.05
C TYR A 8 3.93 -1.08 -6.67
N ALA A 9 5.17 -1.34 -6.24
CA ALA A 9 6.14 -0.28 -5.95
C ALA A 9 6.40 0.61 -7.19
N GLN A 10 6.54 0.00 -8.37
CA GLN A 10 6.73 0.72 -9.62
C GLN A 10 5.54 1.63 -9.95
N VAL A 11 4.30 1.14 -9.82
CA VAL A 11 3.09 1.95 -10.05
C VAL A 11 3.06 3.17 -9.12
N LEU A 12 3.37 2.99 -7.83
CA LEU A 12 3.43 4.09 -6.87
C LEU A 12 4.51 5.12 -7.24
N ALA A 13 5.68 4.65 -7.68
CA ALA A 13 6.76 5.53 -8.13
C ALA A 13 6.37 6.33 -9.37
N ASP A 14 5.67 5.73 -10.33
CA ASP A 14 5.23 6.40 -11.55
C ASP A 14 4.14 7.43 -11.28
N LEU A 15 3.21 7.13 -10.36
CA LEU A 15 2.23 8.12 -9.87
C LEU A 15 2.91 9.31 -9.19
N ALA A 16 3.91 9.06 -8.35
CA ALA A 16 4.67 10.12 -7.69
C ALA A 16 5.45 10.98 -8.69
N LYS A 17 6.09 10.38 -9.70
CA LYS A 17 6.76 11.10 -10.81
C LYS A 17 5.79 11.97 -11.61
N ALA A 18 4.54 11.51 -11.77
CA ALA A 18 3.47 12.29 -12.39
C ALA A 18 2.87 13.38 -11.48
N GLY A 19 3.39 13.56 -10.26
CA GLY A 19 2.89 14.55 -9.29
C GLY A 19 1.55 14.15 -8.64
N LEU A 20 1.13 12.91 -8.78
CA LEU A 20 -0.11 12.40 -8.20
C LEU A 20 0.15 11.92 -6.77
N ARG A 21 -0.66 12.41 -5.83
CA ARG A 21 -0.66 11.94 -4.44
C ARG A 21 -1.67 10.83 -4.29
N VAL A 22 -1.33 9.85 -3.46
CA VAL A 22 -2.20 8.73 -3.12
C VAL A 22 -2.53 8.71 -1.64
N VAL A 23 -3.65 8.09 -1.31
CA VAL A 23 -4.12 7.79 0.04
C VAL A 23 -4.20 6.27 0.18
N VAL A 24 -3.76 5.78 1.33
CA VAL A 24 -3.78 4.36 1.68
C VAL A 24 -4.89 4.16 2.71
N ILE A 25 -5.78 3.20 2.45
CA ILE A 25 -6.94 2.92 3.29
C ILE A 25 -6.92 1.43 3.62
N GLU A 26 -6.82 1.10 4.90
CA GLU A 26 -6.95 -0.27 5.41
C GLU A 26 -8.44 -0.61 5.55
N SER A 27 -8.81 -1.85 5.19
CA SER A 27 -10.14 -2.39 5.45
C SER A 27 -10.39 -2.60 6.95
N ARG A 28 -11.66 -2.69 7.35
CA ARG A 28 -12.04 -2.82 8.77
C ARG A 28 -11.58 -4.13 9.41
N ASP A 29 -11.44 -5.18 8.61
CA ASP A 29 -10.92 -6.49 9.00
C ASP A 29 -9.38 -6.59 8.91
N GLU A 30 -8.71 -5.50 8.51
CA GLU A 30 -7.25 -5.43 8.34
C GLU A 30 -6.68 -6.46 7.34
N GLU A 31 -7.51 -7.07 6.48
CA GLU A 31 -7.01 -8.02 5.49
C GLU A 31 -6.52 -7.35 4.21
N LEU A 32 -7.13 -6.21 3.86
CA LEU A 32 -6.95 -5.54 2.58
C LEU A 32 -6.53 -4.09 2.74
N VAL A 33 -5.73 -3.64 1.78
CA VAL A 33 -5.22 -2.27 1.70
C VAL A 33 -5.54 -1.72 0.33
N THR A 34 -6.26 -0.61 0.29
CA THR A 34 -6.66 0.07 -0.94
C THR A 34 -5.88 1.35 -1.11
N VAL A 35 -5.28 1.51 -2.29
CA VAL A 35 -4.63 2.76 -2.70
C VAL A 35 -5.56 3.51 -3.63
N LYS A 36 -5.85 4.77 -3.30
CA LYS A 36 -6.60 5.69 -4.16
C LYS A 36 -5.78 6.95 -4.40
N THR A 37 -6.04 7.68 -5.48
CA THR A 37 -5.53 9.05 -5.59
C THR A 37 -6.28 9.97 -4.61
N THR A 38 -5.71 11.14 -4.31
CA THR A 38 -6.42 12.16 -3.51
C THR A 38 -7.70 12.68 -4.16
N ARG A 39 -7.91 12.40 -5.46
CA ARG A 39 -9.15 12.70 -6.20
C ARG A 39 -10.19 11.57 -6.12
N GLY A 40 -9.92 10.52 -5.35
CA GLY A 40 -10.82 9.39 -5.14
C GLY A 40 -10.74 8.28 -6.20
N ILE A 41 -9.83 8.38 -7.18
CA ILE A 41 -9.66 7.35 -8.21
C ILE A 41 -9.00 6.13 -7.58
N HIS A 42 -9.60 4.96 -7.73
CA HIS A 42 -9.01 3.69 -7.29
C HIS A 42 -7.79 3.33 -8.16
N VAL A 43 -6.68 2.98 -7.51
CA VAL A 43 -5.45 2.54 -8.20
C VAL A 43 -5.35 1.01 -8.14
N PHE A 44 -5.33 0.45 -6.93
CA PHE A 44 -5.36 -1.00 -6.70
C PHE A 44 -5.76 -1.32 -5.25
N THR A 45 -6.08 -2.59 -5.01
CA THR A 45 -6.27 -3.18 -3.69
C THR A 45 -5.38 -4.41 -3.58
N VAL A 46 -4.68 -4.57 -2.45
CA VAL A 46 -3.77 -5.68 -2.17
C VAL A 46 -4.00 -6.22 -0.75
N GLY A 47 -3.52 -7.43 -0.48
CA GLY A 47 -3.50 -7.96 0.89
C GLY A 47 -2.53 -7.20 1.79
N ARG A 48 -2.81 -7.16 3.10
CA ARG A 48 -2.01 -6.43 4.10
C ARG A 48 -0.54 -6.85 4.15
N GLU A 49 -0.25 -8.15 4.07
CA GLU A 49 1.15 -8.63 4.06
C GLU A 49 1.93 -8.02 2.90
N LEU A 50 1.36 -8.03 1.70
CA LEU A 50 2.00 -7.44 0.52
C LEU A 50 2.13 -5.92 0.66
N ALA A 51 1.15 -5.25 1.27
CA ALA A 51 1.21 -3.80 1.55
C ALA A 51 2.36 -3.45 2.53
N LEU A 52 2.66 -4.32 3.50
CA LEU A 52 3.81 -4.16 4.39
C LEU A 52 5.13 -4.38 3.63
N GLU A 53 5.21 -5.38 2.77
CA GLU A 53 6.39 -5.67 1.95
C GLU A 53 6.76 -4.53 1.01
N VAL A 54 5.75 -3.87 0.39
CA VAL A 54 5.99 -2.71 -0.48
C VAL A 54 6.11 -1.38 0.27
N GLY A 55 6.04 -1.40 1.60
CA GLY A 55 6.16 -0.19 2.43
C GLY A 55 4.97 0.76 2.36
N LEU A 56 3.79 0.30 1.92
CA LEU A 56 2.54 1.07 1.98
C LEU A 56 2.05 1.24 3.42
N LEU A 57 2.32 0.24 4.26
CA LEU A 57 2.02 0.25 5.68
C LEU A 57 3.31 0.14 6.50
N LYS A 58 3.27 0.64 7.73
CA LYS A 58 4.32 0.36 8.73
C LYS A 58 3.88 -0.81 9.58
N ARG A 59 4.78 -1.76 9.86
CA ARG A 59 4.51 -2.76 10.90
C ARG A 59 4.30 -2.01 12.22
N PRO A 60 3.20 -2.26 12.96
CA PRO A 60 3.09 -1.73 14.31
C PRO A 60 4.29 -2.23 15.13
N PRO A 61 4.84 -1.39 16.04
CA PRO A 61 5.93 -1.82 16.90
C PRO A 61 5.49 -3.07 17.66
N ALA A 62 6.31 -4.12 17.64
CA ALA A 62 6.05 -5.32 18.42
C ALA A 62 5.90 -4.90 19.88
N THR A 63 4.68 -4.97 20.42
CA THR A 63 4.45 -4.66 21.83
C THR A 63 5.21 -5.71 22.62
N PRO A 64 6.16 -5.34 23.50
CA PRO A 64 6.77 -6.31 24.39
C PRO A 64 5.64 -6.95 25.19
N LYS A 65 5.51 -8.27 25.15
CA LYS A 65 4.65 -8.98 26.10
C LYS A 65 5.22 -8.68 27.49
N GLN A 66 4.45 -7.94 28.30
CA GLN A 66 4.71 -7.80 29.73
C GLN A 66 4.44 -9.12 30.45
#